data_AF-A0A8C1W9R1-F1
#
_entry.id   AF-A0A8C1W9R1-F1
#
_cell.length_a   1.000
_cell.length_b   1.000
_cell.length_c   1.000
_cell.angle_alpha   90.00
_cell.angle_beta   90.00
_cell.angle_gamma   90.00
#
_symmetry.space_group_name_H-M   'P 1'
#
loop_
_entity.id
_entity.type
_entity.pdbx_description
1 polymer ?
#
loop_
_entity_poly.entity_id
_entity_poly.type
_entity_poly.pdbx_seq_one_letter_code
_entity_poly.pdbx_strand_id
1 'polypeptide(L)'
;NRQQLHRAPKRKAFRKWTPPRSPFNLVQETLFHDPWKLLVATVFLNRTSGKMAIPVLWEFFQRYPSAEVTRASDWRPLSVLLQPLGLSTLRAKTLIRFSDEYLSKSWRYPIELHGIGKYGNDSYRIFCVEEWREV
;
A
#
# COMPACT_ATOMS: atom_id res chain seq x y z
N ASN A 1 25.08 4.75 53.28
CA ASN A 1 23.83 5.44 52.87
C ASN A 1 23.78 5.47 51.35
N ARG A 2 22.75 4.86 50.75
CA ARG A 2 22.71 4.43 49.33
C ARG A 2 22.68 5.61 48.35
N GLN A 3 23.55 5.56 47.33
CA GLN A 3 23.49 6.40 46.14
C GLN A 3 22.19 6.12 45.37
N GLN A 4 21.32 7.12 45.25
CA GLN A 4 20.16 7.09 44.35
C GLN A 4 20.61 7.58 42.96
N LEU A 5 20.94 6.62 42.09
CA LEU A 5 21.03 6.85 40.65
C LEU A 5 19.62 7.11 40.11
N HIS A 6 19.31 8.36 39.79
CA HIS A 6 18.10 8.71 39.02
C HIS A 6 18.20 8.07 37.63
N ARG A 7 17.50 6.94 37.44
CA ARG A 7 17.35 6.32 36.12
C ARG A 7 16.61 7.30 35.20
N ALA A 8 17.26 7.71 34.11
CA ALA A 8 16.60 8.40 33.01
C ALA A 8 15.38 7.59 32.53
N PRO A 9 14.26 8.24 32.17
CA PRO A 9 13.09 7.53 31.66
C PRO A 9 13.51 6.74 30.42
N LYS A 10 13.33 5.41 30.46
CA LYS A 10 13.55 4.55 29.30
C LYS A 10 12.62 5.06 28.20
N ARG A 11 13.18 5.66 27.14
CA ARG A 11 12.45 5.93 25.90
C ARG A 11 11.76 4.63 25.51
N LYS A 12 10.42 4.58 25.55
CA LYS A 12 9.67 3.44 24.99
C LYS A 12 10.11 3.35 23.53
N ALA A 13 10.81 2.27 23.18
CA ALA A 13 11.12 2.01 21.79
C ALA A 13 9.79 2.02 21.03
N PHE A 14 9.65 2.88 20.04
CA PHE A 14 8.51 2.86 19.13
C PHE A 14 8.48 1.46 18.51
N ARG A 15 7.56 0.60 18.97
CA ARG A 15 7.41 -0.73 18.40
C ARG A 15 6.88 -0.54 16.98
N LYS A 16 7.70 -0.90 15.99
CA LYS A 16 7.27 -0.95 14.59
C LYS A 16 6.27 -2.10 14.45
N TRP A 17 5.06 -1.78 14.00
CA TRP A 17 4.01 -2.77 13.73
C TRP A 17 4.48 -3.75 12.65
N THR A 18 4.28 -5.04 12.91
CA THR A 18 4.48 -6.13 11.96
C THR A 18 3.23 -7.00 12.01
N PRO A 19 2.34 -6.93 11.00
CA PRO A 19 1.16 -7.76 10.98
C PRO A 19 1.55 -9.25 10.94
N PRO A 20 0.84 -10.13 11.67
CA PRO A 20 1.13 -11.55 11.67
C PRO A 20 0.82 -12.17 10.30
N ARG A 21 1.52 -13.26 9.97
CA ARG A 21 1.17 -14.09 8.83
C ARG A 21 -0.08 -14.91 9.13
N SER A 22 -0.96 -15.03 8.14
CA SER A 22 -2.21 -15.78 8.25
C SER A 22 -2.17 -17.02 7.33
N PRO A 23 -3.04 -18.02 7.55
CA PRO A 23 -3.17 -19.15 6.62
C PRO A 23 -3.74 -18.75 5.26
N PHE A 24 -4.26 -17.52 5.11
CA PHE A 24 -4.89 -17.03 3.89
C PHE A 24 -3.89 -16.45 2.88
N ASN A 25 -2.64 -16.21 3.29
CA ASN A 25 -1.56 -15.69 2.45
C ASN A 25 -1.98 -14.44 1.64
N LEU A 26 -2.57 -13.47 2.32
CA LEU A 26 -2.98 -12.22 1.69
C LEU A 26 -1.74 -11.49 1.17
N VAL A 27 -1.82 -10.90 -0.04
CA VAL A 27 -0.68 -10.18 -0.64
C VAL A 27 -0.25 -8.97 0.22
N GLN A 28 -1.16 -8.43 1.02
CA GLN A 28 -0.88 -7.37 1.99
C GLN A 28 0.14 -7.81 3.05
N GLU A 29 0.17 -9.09 3.42
CA GLU A 29 1.11 -9.65 4.41
C GLU A 29 2.57 -9.63 3.92
N THR A 30 2.82 -9.50 2.61
CA THR A 30 4.16 -9.36 2.04
C THR A 30 4.51 -7.92 1.70
N LEU A 31 3.51 -7.07 1.46
CA LEU A 31 3.70 -5.70 0.98
C LEU A 31 3.65 -4.64 2.09
N PHE A 32 3.28 -4.99 3.32
CA PHE A 32 3.05 -4.02 4.40
C PHE A 32 4.22 -3.08 4.73
N HIS A 33 5.45 -3.48 4.41
CA HIS A 33 6.65 -2.66 4.60
C HIS A 33 6.68 -1.42 3.68
N ASP A 34 5.92 -1.46 2.58
CA ASP A 34 5.82 -0.44 1.55
C ASP A 34 4.34 -0.10 1.33
N PRO A 35 3.82 0.93 2.02
CA PRO A 35 2.41 1.28 1.95
C PRO A 35 1.93 1.62 0.53
N TRP A 36 2.80 2.19 -0.31
CA TRP A 36 2.46 2.47 -1.70
C TRP A 36 2.21 1.18 -2.47
N LYS A 37 3.13 0.20 -2.40
CA LYS A 37 2.94 -1.11 -3.05
C LYS A 37 1.71 -1.84 -2.53
N LEU A 38 1.48 -1.80 -1.22
CA LEU A 38 0.27 -2.40 -0.63
C LEU A 38 -1.00 -1.77 -1.21
N LEU A 39 -1.06 -0.44 -1.30
CA LEU A 39 -2.22 0.27 -1.85
C LEU A 39 -2.39 0.02 -3.35
N VAL A 40 -1.30 -0.02 -4.13
CA VAL A 40 -1.35 -0.45 -5.54
C VAL A 40 -1.95 -1.84 -5.66
N ALA A 41 -1.57 -2.79 -4.80
CA ALA A 41 -2.15 -4.13 -4.80
C ALA A 41 -3.66 -4.11 -4.57
N THR A 42 -4.16 -3.22 -3.70
CA THR A 42 -5.62 -3.05 -3.49
C THR A 42 -6.32 -2.52 -4.75
N VAL A 43 -5.69 -1.62 -5.51
CA VAL A 43 -6.22 -1.13 -6.79
C VAL A 43 -6.29 -2.26 -7.83
N PHE A 44 -5.29 -3.15 -7.87
CA PHE A 44 -5.26 -4.32 -8.75
C PHE A 44 -6.34 -5.35 -8.40
N LEU A 45 -6.65 -5.53 -7.12
CA LEU A 45 -7.62 -6.50 -6.63
C LEU A 45 -9.08 -5.98 -6.70
N ASN A 46 -9.30 -4.71 -7.05
CA ASN A 46 -10.64 -4.16 -7.22
C ASN A 46 -11.40 -4.88 -8.34
N ARG A 47 -12.39 -5.70 -7.95
CA ARG A 47 -13.24 -6.48 -8.87
C ARG A 47 -12.45 -7.44 -9.78
N THR A 48 -11.28 -7.90 -9.33
CA THR A 48 -10.45 -8.88 -10.05
C THR A 48 -9.92 -9.91 -9.06
N SER A 49 -9.91 -11.18 -9.47
CA SER A 49 -9.41 -12.25 -8.62
C SER A 49 -7.89 -12.16 -8.44
N GLY A 50 -7.40 -12.49 -7.24
CA GLY A 50 -5.96 -12.50 -6.96
C GLY A 50 -5.16 -13.39 -7.91
N LYS A 51 -5.75 -14.51 -8.36
CA LYS A 51 -5.14 -15.43 -9.34
C LYS A 51 -4.74 -14.72 -10.64
N MET A 52 -5.55 -13.77 -11.11
CA MET A 52 -5.25 -12.99 -12.31
C MET A 52 -4.42 -11.75 -12.00
N ALA A 53 -4.73 -11.05 -10.90
CA ALA A 53 -4.13 -9.76 -10.58
C ALA A 53 -2.67 -9.88 -10.09
N ILE A 54 -2.33 -10.87 -9.28
CA ILE A 54 -1.03 -10.96 -8.61
C ILE A 54 0.14 -11.12 -9.59
N PRO A 55 0.08 -11.98 -10.64
CA PRO A 55 1.16 -12.06 -11.61
C PRO A 55 1.44 -10.72 -12.32
N VAL A 56 0.38 -10.02 -12.74
CA VAL A 56 0.48 -8.72 -13.42
C VAL A 56 0.94 -7.62 -12.45
N LEU A 57 0.58 -7.71 -11.16
CA LEU A 57 1.06 -6.81 -10.12
C LEU A 57 2.58 -6.88 -9.97
N TRP A 58 3.16 -8.07 -10.00
CA TRP A 58 4.62 -8.22 -9.93
C TRP A 58 5.32 -7.71 -11.18
N GLU A 59 4.76 -7.94 -12.36
CA GLU A 59 5.25 -7.35 -13.61
C GLU A 59 5.16 -5.81 -13.58
N PHE A 60 4.08 -5.27 -13.01
CA PHE A 60 3.94 -3.83 -12.77
C PHE A 60 5.06 -3.31 -11.87
N PHE A 61 5.35 -3.95 -10.74
CA PHE A 61 6.43 -3.49 -9.85
C PHE A 61 7.84 -3.61 -10.46
N GLN A 62 8.05 -4.50 -11.43
CA GLN A 62 9.31 -4.53 -12.17
C GLN A 62 9.47 -3.32 -13.10
N ARG A 63 8.39 -2.88 -13.74
CA ARG A 63 8.40 -1.74 -14.68
C ARG A 63 8.25 -0.38 -13.98
N TYR A 64 7.49 -0.35 -12.89
CA TYR A 64 7.11 0.84 -12.14
C TYR A 64 7.40 0.59 -10.65
N PRO A 65 8.68 0.66 -10.23
CA PRO A 65 9.10 0.18 -8.92
C PRO A 65 8.70 1.09 -7.75
N SER A 66 8.29 2.34 -8.02
CA SER A 66 7.95 3.33 -7.00
C SER A 66 6.86 4.30 -7.45
N ALA A 67 6.34 5.08 -6.49
CA ALA A 67 5.39 6.15 -6.75
C ALA A 67 5.97 7.24 -7.68
N GLU A 68 7.26 7.58 -7.54
CA GLU A 68 7.97 8.56 -8.35
C GLU A 68 8.00 8.17 -9.83
N VAL A 69 8.33 6.90 -10.11
CA VAL A 69 8.33 6.38 -11.49
C VAL A 69 6.90 6.33 -12.03
N THR A 70 5.96 5.85 -11.22
CA THR A 70 4.57 5.66 -11.65
C THR A 70 3.89 6.99 -11.97
N ARG A 71 4.05 8.03 -11.14
CA ARG A 71 3.42 9.35 -11.39
C ARG A 71 3.94 10.04 -12.65
N ALA A 72 5.19 9.79 -13.02
CA ALA A 72 5.83 10.38 -14.20
C ALA A 72 5.57 9.59 -15.49
N SER A 73 4.87 8.46 -15.42
CA SER A 73 4.65 7.55 -16.55
C SER A 73 3.42 7.91 -17.38
N ASP A 74 3.44 7.57 -18.67
CA ASP A 74 2.24 7.64 -19.52
C ASP A 74 1.27 6.49 -19.20
N TRP A 75 -0.02 6.78 -19.19
CA TRP A 75 -1.04 5.79 -18.84
C TRP A 75 -1.26 4.74 -19.94
N ARG A 76 -0.90 5.02 -21.20
CA ARG A 76 -1.21 4.12 -22.32
C ARG A 76 -0.39 2.81 -22.23
N PRO A 77 0.95 2.80 -22.05
CA PRO A 77 1.69 1.55 -21.85
C PRO A 77 1.22 0.78 -20.61
N LEU A 78 0.90 1.51 -19.53
CA LEU A 78 0.38 0.90 -18.31
C LEU A 78 -0.99 0.25 -18.56
N SER A 79 -1.86 0.88 -19.35
CA SER A 79 -3.15 0.31 -19.72
C SER A 79 -3.02 -0.96 -20.58
N VAL A 80 -1.97 -1.07 -21.40
CA VAL A 80 -1.66 -2.29 -22.16
C VAL A 80 -1.30 -3.44 -21.21
N LEU A 81 -0.44 -3.19 -20.22
CA LEU A 81 -0.09 -4.17 -19.18
C LEU A 81 -1.34 -4.66 -18.42
N LEU A 82 -2.28 -3.75 -18.14
CA LEU A 82 -3.48 -4.03 -17.37
C LEU A 82 -4.63 -4.64 -18.19
N GLN A 83 -4.51 -4.75 -19.52
CA GLN A 83 -5.58 -5.27 -20.40
C GLN A 83 -6.20 -6.59 -19.91
N PRO A 84 -5.43 -7.62 -19.50
CA PRO A 84 -5.99 -8.91 -19.11
C PRO A 84 -6.89 -8.85 -17.86
N LEU A 85 -6.79 -7.77 -17.08
CA LEU A 85 -7.51 -7.62 -15.81
C LEU A 85 -8.85 -6.89 -15.96
N GLY A 86 -9.15 -6.33 -17.13
CA GLY A 86 -10.29 -5.43 -17.36
C GLY A 86 -10.11 -4.06 -16.69
N LEU A 87 -10.99 -3.11 -17.04
CA LEU A 87 -10.95 -1.71 -16.54
C LEU A 87 -9.58 -1.03 -16.71
N SER A 88 -8.80 -1.47 -17.69
CA SER A 88 -7.37 -1.20 -17.80
C SER A 88 -7.04 0.29 -17.91
N THR A 89 -7.76 1.03 -18.77
CA THR A 89 -7.61 2.49 -18.92
C THR A 89 -7.94 3.23 -17.63
N LEU A 90 -9.04 2.86 -16.96
CA LEU A 90 -9.43 3.47 -15.69
C LEU A 90 -8.35 3.22 -14.63
N ARG A 91 -7.94 1.96 -14.46
CA ARG A 91 -6.90 1.59 -13.49
C ARG A 91 -5.56 2.26 -13.77
N ALA A 92 -5.13 2.32 -15.02
CA ALA A 92 -3.87 2.96 -15.39
C ALA A 92 -3.86 4.44 -14.98
N LYS A 93 -4.93 5.17 -15.30
CA LYS A 93 -5.09 6.59 -14.90
C LYS A 93 -5.19 6.74 -13.39
N THR A 94 -5.92 5.84 -12.72
CA THR A 94 -6.00 5.81 -11.25
C THR A 94 -4.62 5.61 -10.63
N LEU A 95 -3.81 4.65 -11.09
CA LEU A 95 -2.49 4.37 -10.54
C LEU A 95 -1.52 5.55 -10.67
N ILE A 96 -1.54 6.24 -11.81
CA ILE A 96 -0.72 7.44 -12.03
C ILE A 96 -1.14 8.56 -11.08
N ARG A 97 -2.43 8.89 -11.04
CA ARG A 97 -2.94 9.96 -10.18
C ARG A 97 -2.80 9.63 -8.68
N PHE A 98 -3.09 8.40 -8.29
CA PHE A 98 -2.86 7.90 -6.93
C PHE A 98 -1.40 8.09 -6.53
N SER A 99 -0.46 7.69 -7.38
CA SER A 99 0.97 7.80 -7.08
C SER A 99 1.45 9.25 -7.01
N ASP A 100 0.85 10.14 -7.80
CA ASP A 100 1.08 11.58 -7.69
C ASP A 100 0.59 12.13 -6.34
N GLU A 101 -0.68 11.91 -6.01
CA GLU A 101 -1.28 12.39 -4.75
C GLU A 101 -0.62 11.76 -3.52
N TYR A 102 -0.17 10.50 -3.61
CA TYR A 102 0.57 9.81 -2.55
C TYR A 102 1.83 10.58 -2.12
N LEU A 103 2.52 11.22 -3.08
CA LEU A 103 3.75 11.97 -2.84
C LEU A 103 3.53 13.47 -2.65
N SER A 104 2.50 14.05 -3.29
CA SER A 104 2.32 15.51 -3.36
C SER A 104 1.31 16.04 -2.34
N LYS A 105 0.34 15.22 -1.89
CA LYS A 105 -0.69 15.64 -0.95
C LYS A 105 -0.24 15.39 0.49
N SER A 106 -0.62 16.27 1.40
CA SER A 106 -0.59 15.94 2.83
C SER A 106 -1.82 15.11 3.16
N TRP A 107 -1.64 13.83 3.48
CA TRP A 107 -2.71 12.90 3.85
C TRP A 107 -2.35 12.17 5.14
N ARG A 108 -3.38 11.82 5.94
CA ARG A 108 -3.20 11.01 7.15
C ARG A 108 -3.60 9.56 6.90
N TYR A 109 -4.69 9.35 6.17
CA TYR A 109 -5.18 8.04 5.78
C TYR A 109 -5.35 7.96 4.26
N PRO A 110 -5.07 6.81 3.62
CA PRO A 110 -5.02 6.76 2.18
C PRO A 110 -6.41 6.85 1.54
N ILE A 111 -7.52 6.74 2.28
CA ILE A 111 -8.86 7.06 1.77
C ILE A 111 -8.99 8.49 1.23
N GLU A 112 -8.08 9.38 1.64
CA GLU A 112 -7.99 10.76 1.15
C GLU A 112 -7.37 10.85 -0.26
N LEU A 113 -6.78 9.76 -0.76
CA LEU A 113 -6.09 9.68 -2.04
C LEU A 113 -6.99 9.13 -3.14
N HIS A 114 -6.87 9.70 -4.33
CA HIS A 114 -7.63 9.25 -5.49
C HIS A 114 -7.46 7.74 -5.74
N GLY A 115 -8.58 7.04 -5.90
CA GLY A 115 -8.60 5.61 -6.21
C GLY A 115 -8.58 4.67 -5.00
N ILE A 116 -8.40 5.19 -3.79
CA ILE A 116 -8.41 4.39 -2.57
C ILE A 116 -9.75 4.58 -1.84
N GLY A 117 -10.56 3.52 -1.79
CA GLY A 117 -11.80 3.47 -1.02
C GLY A 117 -11.64 2.78 0.34
N LYS A 118 -12.76 2.44 0.99
CA LYS A 118 -12.78 1.75 2.29
C LYS A 118 -11.88 0.50 2.32
N TYR A 119 -11.96 -0.36 1.30
CA TYR A 119 -11.13 -1.56 1.21
C TYR A 119 -9.62 -1.29 1.28
N GLY A 120 -9.13 -0.32 0.51
CA GLY A 120 -7.70 0.04 0.52
C GLY A 120 -7.29 0.72 1.82
N ASN A 121 -8.18 1.54 2.38
CA ASN A 121 -7.96 2.18 3.68
C ASN A 121 -7.90 1.19 4.84
N ASP A 122 -8.84 0.26 4.90
CA ASP A 122 -8.84 -0.82 5.90
C ASP A 122 -7.59 -1.69 5.77
N SER A 123 -7.17 -2.00 4.53
CA SER A 123 -5.93 -2.72 4.28
C SER A 123 -4.72 -1.97 4.84
N TYR A 124 -4.63 -0.65 4.62
CA TYR A 124 -3.57 0.16 5.22
C TYR A 124 -3.64 0.16 6.76
N ARG A 125 -4.84 0.33 7.33
CA ARG A 125 -5.06 0.36 8.79
C ARG A 125 -4.78 -0.95 9.51
N ILE A 126 -4.94 -2.08 8.82
CA ILE A 126 -4.62 -3.41 9.35
C ILE A 126 -3.13 -3.72 9.21
N PHE A 127 -2.56 -3.48 8.03
CA PHE A 127 -1.25 -4.02 7.67
C PHE A 127 -0.11 -3.00 7.85
N CYS A 128 -0.33 -1.73 7.53
CA CYS A 128 0.71 -0.70 7.58
C CYS A 128 0.79 0.00 8.94
N VAL A 129 -0.33 0.09 9.67
CA VAL A 129 -0.41 0.68 11.01
C VAL A 129 -1.10 -0.27 11.99
N GLU A 130 -0.86 -0.12 13.29
CA GLU A 130 -1.42 -1.01 14.35
C GLU A 130 -2.88 -0.62 14.70
N GLU A 131 -3.73 -0.39 13.71
CA GLU A 131 -5.13 0.04 13.93
C GLU A 131 -6.15 -1.08 13.64
N TRP A 132 -5.68 -2.33 13.47
CA TRP A 132 -6.53 -3.47 13.07
C TRP A 132 -7.74 -3.75 13.98
N ARG A 133 -7.74 -3.29 15.24
CA ARG A 133 -8.86 -3.45 16.18
C ARG A 133 -10.01 -2.45 15.94
N GLU A 134 -9.76 -1.41 15.15
CA GLU A 134 -10.65 -0.27 14.91
C GLU A 134 -11.17 -0.23 13.47
N VAL A 135 -11.01 -1.32 12.72
CA VAL A 135 -11.32 -1.44 11.28
C VAL A 135 -12.60 -2.23 11.07
#